data_AF-C4KBJ7-F1
#
_entry.id   AF-C4KBJ7-F1
#
_cell.length_a   1.000
_cell.length_b   1.000
_cell.length_c   1.000
_cell.angle_alpha   90.00
_cell.angle_beta   90.00
_cell.angle_gamma   90.00
#
_symmetry.space_group_name_H-M   'P 1'
#
loop_
_entity.id
_entity.type
_entity.pdbx_description
1 polymer ?
#
loop_
_entity_poly.entity_id
_entity_poly.type
_entity_poly.pdbx_seq_one_letter_code
_entity_poly.pdbx_strand_id
1 'polypeptide(L)'
;MSELTTSQHQRQNILNNRYALQAAEQHLGLGGVVFNAETLFTKQQVTALFGISDATVERYISSHGEELKANGYRILKGKTLREFKVLVDVSLTDEGNKAPVLGVFSFRAVLNLAMLLTESDRAKAIRNRLLDIVMDVLVERTGGHTKFINQRDDQYLTAAFQEQSYRKQFTDALDLHVVENKWKYARFSNLIYQSIFKENATEYRKVLNLAEKESIRETMYAEVLNLIASYENGFAHELAEAAKGKGGKLTLQEAEALFIRFQGHPLFQPLIHDARAKMASRDLGFRDALHQKLEAYIQSIPEADFDRFLGDTSKSLEERLSDPATLAVFKRLKDR
;
A
#
# COMPACT_ATOMS: atom_id res chain seq x y z
N MET A 1 7.80 9.14 14.15
CA MET A 1 6.84 9.68 15.16
C MET A 1 6.24 11.05 14.80
N SER A 2 6.91 11.93 14.03
CA SER A 2 6.40 13.27 13.69
C SER A 2 5.36 13.30 12.55
N GLU A 3 5.17 12.19 11.83
CA GLU A 3 4.41 12.24 10.57
C GLU A 3 2.92 11.91 10.70
N LEU A 4 2.44 11.25 11.76
CA LEU A 4 1.00 11.00 11.93
C LEU A 4 0.18 12.29 12.11
N THR A 5 0.77 13.32 12.71
CA THR A 5 0.10 14.60 12.93
C THR A 5 0.05 15.47 11.68
N THR A 6 0.87 15.16 10.66
CA THR A 6 1.00 15.98 9.44
C THR A 6 0.58 15.23 8.17
N SER A 7 0.72 13.91 8.13
CA SER A 7 0.45 13.06 6.98
C SER A 7 -0.90 12.35 7.09
N GLN A 8 -1.86 12.78 6.27
CA GLN A 8 -3.16 12.11 6.15
C GLN A 8 -3.02 10.68 5.63
N HIS A 9 -2.11 10.43 4.68
CA HIS A 9 -1.90 9.10 4.12
C HIS A 9 -1.45 8.09 5.17
N GLN A 10 -0.54 8.47 6.07
CA GLN A 10 -0.11 7.57 7.14
C GLN A 10 -1.21 7.27 8.16
N ARG A 11 -1.99 8.29 8.55
CA ARG A 11 -3.17 8.08 9.39
C ARG A 11 -4.13 7.10 8.72
N GLN A 12 -4.43 7.34 7.45
CA GLN A 12 -5.32 6.48 6.69
C GLN A 12 -4.76 5.07 6.53
N ASN A 13 -3.45 4.87 6.39
CA ASN A 13 -2.82 3.54 6.35
C ASN A 13 -3.06 2.77 7.65
N ILE A 14 -2.86 3.41 8.80
CA ILE A 14 -3.13 2.79 10.11
C ILE A 14 -4.61 2.40 10.21
N LEU A 15 -5.51 3.30 9.81
CA LEU A 15 -6.94 3.05 9.90
C LEU A 15 -7.40 1.99 8.88
N ASN A 16 -6.80 1.92 7.69
CA ASN A 16 -7.10 0.90 6.68
C ASN A 16 -6.55 -0.50 7.05
N ASN A 17 -5.63 -0.58 8.01
CA ASN A 17 -5.14 -1.85 8.52
C ASN A 17 -6.13 -2.44 9.53
N ARG A 18 -7.09 -3.25 9.04
CA ARG A 18 -8.11 -3.88 9.89
C ARG A 18 -7.53 -4.73 11.03
N TYR A 19 -6.38 -5.37 10.80
CA TYR A 19 -5.71 -6.19 11.81
C TYR A 19 -5.18 -5.33 12.95
N ALA A 20 -4.59 -4.18 12.62
CA ALA A 20 -4.17 -3.20 13.61
C ALA A 20 -5.37 -2.59 14.36
N LEU A 21 -6.48 -2.29 13.67
CA LEU A 21 -7.70 -1.80 14.32
C LEU A 21 -8.28 -2.81 15.31
N GLN A 22 -8.36 -4.08 14.95
CA GLN A 22 -8.85 -5.14 15.83
C GLN A 22 -7.96 -5.30 17.06
N ALA A 23 -6.63 -5.35 16.86
CA ALA A 23 -5.68 -5.42 17.96
C ALA A 23 -5.75 -4.15 18.85
N ALA A 24 -5.95 -2.98 18.24
CA ALA A 24 -6.12 -1.73 18.97
C ALA A 24 -7.40 -1.71 19.81
N GLU A 25 -8.52 -2.20 19.29
CA GLU A 25 -9.78 -2.28 20.04
C GLU A 25 -9.64 -3.22 21.26
N GLN A 26 -8.93 -4.34 21.10
CA GLN A 26 -8.66 -5.28 22.19
C GLN A 26 -7.68 -4.73 23.24
N HIS A 27 -6.64 -4.00 22.83
CA HIS A 27 -5.53 -3.65 23.72
C HIS A 27 -5.59 -2.24 24.29
N LEU A 28 -6.27 -1.28 23.63
CA LEU A 28 -6.33 0.10 24.11
C LEU A 28 -7.40 0.30 25.19
N GLY A 29 -8.45 -0.53 25.19
CA GLY A 29 -9.49 -0.46 26.22
C GLY A 29 -10.14 0.92 26.36
N LEU A 30 -10.35 1.64 25.24
CA LEU A 30 -10.82 3.03 25.25
C LEU A 30 -12.26 3.19 25.79
N GLY A 31 -13.00 2.09 25.95
CA GLY A 31 -14.39 2.08 26.38
C GLY A 31 -15.35 2.30 25.20
N GLY A 32 -16.35 3.14 25.40
CA GLY A 32 -17.39 3.42 24.41
C GLY A 32 -18.68 2.63 24.67
N VAL A 33 -19.69 2.90 23.85
CA VAL A 33 -21.03 2.31 23.94
C VAL A 33 -21.27 1.46 22.72
N VAL A 34 -21.52 0.17 22.92
CA VAL A 34 -21.87 -0.75 21.82
C VAL A 34 -23.28 -0.44 21.34
N PHE A 35 -23.39 -0.05 20.07
CA PHE A 35 -24.66 0.25 19.41
C PHE A 35 -24.64 -0.29 17.98
N ASN A 36 -25.60 -1.14 17.64
CA ASN A 36 -25.69 -1.80 16.32
C ASN A 36 -24.39 -2.53 15.91
N ALA A 37 -23.79 -3.28 16.85
CA ALA A 37 -22.51 -3.99 16.68
C ALA A 37 -21.30 -3.09 16.38
N GLU A 38 -21.39 -1.79 16.68
CA GLU A 38 -20.28 -0.83 16.56
C GLU A 38 -20.03 -0.15 17.91
N THR A 39 -18.76 0.04 18.27
CA THR A 39 -18.36 0.81 19.44
C THR A 39 -18.39 2.31 19.11
N LEU A 40 -19.29 3.06 19.76
CA LEU A 40 -19.47 4.49 19.56
C LEU A 40 -19.11 5.32 20.79
N PHE A 41 -18.61 6.52 20.54
CA PHE A 41 -18.20 7.48 21.56
C PHE A 41 -18.95 8.80 21.36
N THR A 42 -19.51 9.34 22.43
CA THR A 42 -20.06 10.70 22.41
C THR A 42 -18.93 11.73 22.44
N LYS A 43 -19.24 12.96 22.04
CA LYS A 43 -18.31 14.09 22.20
C LYS A 43 -17.80 14.22 23.64
N GLN A 44 -18.67 14.07 24.64
CA GLN A 44 -18.28 14.13 26.05
C GLN A 44 -17.29 13.03 26.44
N GLN A 45 -17.51 11.79 25.97
CA GLN A 45 -16.58 10.68 26.19
C GLN A 45 -15.22 10.95 25.53
N VAL A 46 -15.21 11.49 24.31
CA VAL A 46 -13.99 11.89 23.59
C VAL A 46 -13.22 12.99 24.33
N THR A 47 -13.92 14.03 24.79
CA THR A 47 -13.36 15.13 25.60
C THR A 47 -12.70 14.58 26.87
N ALA A 48 -13.38 13.69 27.59
CA ALA A 48 -12.86 13.04 28.79
C ALA A 48 -11.66 12.12 28.47
N LEU A 49 -11.75 11.32 27.41
CA LEU A 49 -10.70 10.39 26.99
C LEU A 49 -9.39 11.12 26.71
N PHE A 50 -9.45 12.22 25.95
CA PHE A 50 -8.25 12.98 25.57
C PHE A 50 -7.88 14.09 26.55
N GLY A 51 -8.70 14.38 27.56
CA GLY A 51 -8.43 15.45 28.52
C GLY A 51 -8.37 16.83 27.86
N ILE A 52 -9.25 17.07 26.88
CA ILE A 52 -9.33 18.32 26.11
C ILE A 52 -10.65 19.05 26.41
N SER A 53 -10.83 20.24 25.84
CA SER A 53 -12.09 20.99 25.97
C SER A 53 -13.09 20.65 24.86
N ASP A 54 -14.37 20.90 25.09
CA ASP A 54 -15.41 20.79 24.06
C ASP A 54 -15.09 21.66 22.83
N ALA A 55 -14.61 22.89 23.06
CA ALA A 55 -14.19 23.80 22.02
C ALA A 55 -13.01 23.25 21.19
N THR A 56 -12.10 22.50 21.81
CA THR A 56 -11.02 21.81 21.10
C THR A 56 -11.58 20.76 20.16
N VAL A 57 -12.51 19.92 20.63
CA VAL A 57 -13.12 18.87 19.78
C VAL A 57 -13.85 19.50 18.59
N GLU A 58 -14.66 20.53 18.83
CA GLU A 58 -15.37 21.25 17.76
C GLU A 58 -14.42 21.89 16.73
N ARG A 59 -13.28 22.43 17.18
CA ARG A 59 -12.25 22.95 16.28
C ARG A 59 -11.74 21.88 15.32
N TYR A 60 -11.41 20.68 15.83
CA TYR A 60 -10.92 19.58 14.98
C TYR A 60 -12.02 19.00 14.08
N ILE A 61 -13.27 18.93 14.55
CA ILE A 61 -14.41 18.55 13.70
C ILE A 61 -14.57 19.56 12.56
N SER A 62 -14.39 20.86 12.84
CA SER A 62 -14.51 21.92 11.84
C SER A 62 -13.35 21.88 10.83
N SER A 63 -12.10 21.74 11.30
CA SER A 63 -10.93 21.77 10.42
C SER A 63 -10.63 20.45 9.69
N HIS A 64 -11.08 19.32 10.22
CA HIS A 64 -10.83 17.97 9.67
C HIS A 64 -12.12 17.18 9.43
N GLY A 65 -13.25 17.86 9.25
CA GLY A 65 -14.58 17.24 9.18
C GLY A 65 -14.72 16.17 8.09
N GLU A 66 -14.13 16.38 6.92
CA GLU A 66 -14.19 15.39 5.83
C GLU A 66 -13.41 14.11 6.16
N GLU A 67 -12.21 14.24 6.73
CA GLU A 67 -11.40 13.10 7.18
C GLU A 67 -12.10 12.33 8.32
N LEU A 68 -12.60 13.05 9.32
CA LEU A 68 -13.29 12.45 10.46
C LEU A 68 -14.58 11.75 10.03
N LYS A 69 -15.38 12.35 9.13
CA LYS A 69 -16.59 11.71 8.58
C LYS A 69 -16.26 10.44 7.81
N ALA A 70 -15.25 10.50 6.93
CA ALA A 70 -14.78 9.34 6.17
C ALA A 70 -14.32 8.19 7.09
N ASN A 71 -13.81 8.52 8.29
CA ASN A 71 -13.35 7.55 9.28
C ASN A 71 -14.36 7.25 10.40
N GLY A 72 -15.61 7.73 10.31
CA GLY A 72 -16.73 7.29 11.15
C GLY A 72 -17.29 8.31 12.15
N TYR A 73 -16.94 9.59 12.06
CA TYR A 73 -17.67 10.66 12.75
C TYR A 73 -19.01 10.91 12.06
N ARG A 74 -20.11 10.87 12.83
CA ARG A 74 -21.46 11.09 12.30
C ARG A 74 -22.39 11.73 13.31
N ILE A 75 -23.46 12.34 12.81
CA ILE A 75 -24.51 12.96 13.63
C ILE A 75 -25.71 12.01 13.70
N LEU A 76 -26.05 11.56 14.90
CA LEU A 76 -27.28 10.82 15.18
C LEU A 76 -28.46 11.79 15.32
N LYS A 77 -29.60 11.43 14.73
CA LYS A 77 -30.86 12.19 14.78
C LYS A 77 -32.08 11.26 14.80
N GLY A 78 -33.24 11.79 15.16
CA GLY A 78 -34.51 11.07 15.08
C GLY A 78 -34.55 9.77 15.90
N LYS A 79 -35.00 8.67 15.28
CA LYS A 79 -35.17 7.37 15.95
C LYS A 79 -33.85 6.80 16.48
N THR A 80 -32.80 6.78 15.66
CA THR A 80 -31.48 6.25 16.03
C THR A 80 -30.87 6.98 17.23
N LEU A 81 -31.07 8.30 17.32
CA LEU A 81 -30.64 9.08 18.48
C LEU A 81 -31.38 8.67 19.75
N ARG A 82 -32.70 8.46 19.68
CA ARG A 82 -33.49 8.05 20.84
C ARG A 82 -33.06 6.67 21.34
N GLU A 83 -32.83 5.73 20.44
CA GLU A 83 -32.34 4.38 20.77
C GLU A 83 -30.95 4.43 21.42
N PHE A 84 -30.04 5.23 20.86
CA PHE A 84 -28.70 5.40 21.41
C PHE A 84 -28.72 6.04 22.81
N LYS A 85 -29.53 7.10 23.02
CA LYS A 85 -29.64 7.80 24.31
C LYS A 85 -30.06 6.87 25.45
N VAL A 86 -30.97 5.91 25.19
CA VAL A 86 -31.36 4.92 26.20
C VAL A 86 -30.17 4.13 26.74
N LEU A 87 -29.17 3.82 25.89
CA LEU A 87 -27.97 3.11 26.31
C LEU A 87 -27.01 3.99 27.10
N VAL A 88 -26.90 5.27 26.73
CA VAL A 88 -26.00 6.23 27.40
C VAL A 88 -26.56 6.70 28.73
N ASP A 89 -27.86 6.98 28.82
CA ASP A 89 -28.55 7.41 30.05
C ASP A 89 -28.50 6.36 31.16
N VAL A 90 -28.42 5.06 30.82
CA VAL A 90 -28.22 3.98 31.81
C VAL A 90 -26.82 4.05 32.44
N SER A 91 -25.87 4.75 31.82
CA SER A 91 -24.48 4.90 32.29
C SER A 91 -24.11 6.30 32.81
N LEU A 92 -24.89 7.33 32.50
CA LEU A 92 -24.58 8.73 32.81
C LEU A 92 -25.86 9.49 33.18
N THR A 93 -26.18 9.53 34.48
CA THR A 93 -27.15 10.48 35.03
C THR A 93 -26.61 11.91 34.90
N ASP A 94 -27.42 12.73 34.25
CA ASP A 94 -27.46 14.20 34.24
C ASP A 94 -26.90 14.97 33.02
N GLU A 95 -27.78 15.87 32.52
CA GLU A 95 -27.59 17.05 31.67
C GLU A 95 -27.65 16.95 30.13
N GLY A 96 -27.40 15.81 29.48
CA GLY A 96 -27.27 15.76 28.01
C GLY A 96 -28.57 15.60 27.18
N ASN A 97 -29.71 15.34 27.81
CA ASN A 97 -30.77 14.57 27.14
C ASN A 97 -31.71 15.36 26.19
N LYS A 98 -31.59 16.69 26.11
CA LYS A 98 -32.54 17.55 25.37
C LYS A 98 -32.14 17.89 23.93
N ALA A 99 -30.91 17.62 23.50
CA ALA A 99 -30.46 17.98 22.15
C ALA A 99 -31.15 17.11 21.07
N PRO A 100 -31.64 17.69 19.95
CA PRO A 100 -32.30 16.96 18.86
C PRO A 100 -31.33 16.19 17.95
N VAL A 101 -30.02 16.40 18.13
CA VAL A 101 -28.92 15.77 17.40
C VAL A 101 -27.75 15.48 18.35
N LEU A 102 -26.94 14.47 18.03
CA LEU A 102 -25.73 14.13 18.79
C LEU A 102 -24.60 13.68 17.86
N GLY A 103 -23.43 14.31 17.95
CA GLY A 103 -22.22 13.85 17.29
C GLY A 103 -21.64 12.62 18.00
N VAL A 104 -21.35 11.58 17.23
CA VAL A 104 -20.72 10.34 17.71
C VAL A 104 -19.53 9.97 16.84
N PHE A 105 -18.54 9.32 17.46
CA PHE A 105 -17.33 8.82 16.83
C PHE A 105 -17.34 7.30 16.90
N SER A 106 -17.06 6.62 15.79
CA SER A 106 -16.65 5.21 15.84
C SER A 106 -15.28 5.07 16.53
N PHE A 107 -14.91 3.86 16.93
CA PHE A 107 -13.55 3.57 17.40
C PHE A 107 -12.47 4.06 16.41
N ARG A 108 -12.70 3.82 15.11
CA ARG A 108 -11.84 4.31 14.02
C ARG A 108 -11.72 5.84 14.02
N ALA A 109 -12.82 6.57 14.19
CA ALA A 109 -12.82 8.02 14.23
C ALA A 109 -12.15 8.56 15.51
N VAL A 110 -12.25 7.86 16.63
CA VAL A 110 -11.51 8.20 17.86
C VAL A 110 -10.01 8.07 17.66
N LEU A 111 -9.52 6.99 17.04
CA LEU A 111 -8.10 6.85 16.71
C LEU A 111 -7.63 7.90 15.71
N ASN A 112 -8.46 8.22 14.70
CA ASN A 112 -8.18 9.33 13.79
C ASN A 112 -7.99 10.64 14.56
N LEU A 113 -8.91 10.97 15.46
CA LEU A 113 -8.83 12.19 16.25
C LEU A 113 -7.61 12.19 17.17
N ALA A 114 -7.27 11.05 17.79
CA ALA A 114 -6.04 10.89 18.58
C ALA A 114 -4.79 11.20 17.73
N MET A 115 -4.79 10.81 16.46
CA MET A 115 -3.70 11.09 15.52
C MET A 115 -3.59 12.56 15.11
N LEU A 116 -4.70 13.30 15.11
CA LEU A 116 -4.75 14.73 14.80
C LEU A 116 -4.39 15.63 15.99
N LEU A 117 -4.78 15.24 17.21
CA LEU A 117 -4.61 16.04 18.43
C LEU A 117 -3.14 16.22 18.82
N THR A 118 -2.53 17.35 18.51
CA THR A 118 -1.12 17.61 18.84
C THR A 118 -0.91 18.05 20.30
N GLU A 119 -1.92 18.67 20.90
CA GLU A 119 -1.85 19.31 22.21
C GLU A 119 -2.28 18.44 23.40
N SER A 120 -2.70 17.18 23.16
CA SER A 120 -3.15 16.27 24.22
C SER A 120 -2.10 15.22 24.53
N ASP A 121 -1.60 15.20 25.77
CA ASP A 121 -0.69 14.16 26.25
C ASP A 121 -1.34 12.77 26.24
N ARG A 122 -2.66 12.70 26.51
CA ARG A 122 -3.42 11.43 26.42
C ARG A 122 -3.53 10.95 24.98
N ALA A 123 -3.79 11.85 24.03
CA ALA A 123 -3.79 11.51 22.61
C ALA A 123 -2.38 11.06 22.16
N LYS A 124 -1.32 11.70 22.64
CA LYS A 124 0.07 11.31 22.38
C LYS A 124 0.37 9.90 22.91
N ALA A 125 -0.07 9.56 24.11
CA ALA A 125 0.06 8.21 24.66
C ALA A 125 -0.67 7.17 23.81
N ILE A 126 -1.91 7.47 23.40
CA ILE A 126 -2.69 6.59 22.50
C ILE A 126 -2.00 6.41 21.15
N ARG A 127 -1.48 7.49 20.54
CA ARG A 127 -0.74 7.40 19.26
C ARG A 127 0.49 6.49 19.37
N ASN A 128 1.29 6.65 20.44
CA ASN A 128 2.48 5.82 20.63
C ASN A 128 2.10 4.35 20.79
N ARG A 129 1.09 4.06 21.62
CA ARG A 129 0.61 2.69 21.81
C ARG A 129 0.03 2.10 20.53
N LEU A 130 -0.68 2.91 19.74
CA LEU A 130 -1.21 2.49 18.44
C LEU A 130 -0.09 2.16 17.45
N LEU A 131 0.99 2.94 17.42
CA LEU A 131 2.17 2.64 16.60
C LEU A 131 2.82 1.32 17.01
N ASP A 132 2.97 1.07 18.31
CA ASP A 132 3.50 -0.21 18.80
C ASP A 132 2.62 -1.38 18.33
N ILE A 133 1.29 -1.26 18.45
CA ILE A 133 0.33 -2.27 18.01
C ILE A 133 0.43 -2.52 16.50
N VAL A 134 0.55 -1.46 15.69
CA VAL A 134 0.72 -1.59 14.23
C VAL A 134 2.01 -2.36 13.90
N MET A 135 3.10 -2.05 14.60
CA MET A 135 4.38 -2.74 14.41
C MET A 135 4.31 -4.21 14.84
N ASP A 136 3.69 -4.50 15.99
CA ASP A 136 3.51 -5.87 16.48
C ASP A 136 2.69 -6.70 15.49
N VAL A 137 1.57 -6.14 14.98
CA VAL A 137 0.73 -6.80 13.97
C VAL A 137 1.49 -7.06 12.67
N LEU A 138 2.29 -6.09 12.20
CA LEU A 138 3.13 -6.29 11.02
C LEU A 138 4.15 -7.41 11.22
N VAL A 139 4.84 -7.44 12.37
CA VAL A 139 5.81 -8.48 12.70
C VAL A 139 5.15 -9.85 12.81
N GLU A 140 4.05 -9.96 13.55
CA GLU A 140 3.30 -11.19 13.73
C GLU A 140 2.81 -11.76 12.39
N ARG A 141 2.18 -10.92 11.56
CA ARG A 141 1.57 -11.36 10.29
C ARG A 141 2.60 -11.63 9.19
N THR A 142 3.78 -11.00 9.24
CA THR A 142 4.84 -11.21 8.23
C THR A 142 5.92 -12.18 8.67
N GLY A 143 5.96 -12.59 9.94
CA GLY A 143 7.06 -13.36 10.52
C GLY A 143 8.34 -12.53 10.68
N GLY A 144 8.22 -11.20 10.78
CA GLY A 144 9.35 -10.27 10.92
C GLY A 144 10.10 -9.95 9.62
N HIS A 145 9.65 -10.45 8.47
CA HIS A 145 10.32 -10.29 7.18
C HIS A 145 9.49 -9.46 6.19
N THR A 146 9.55 -8.13 6.30
CA THR A 146 8.79 -7.22 5.42
C THR A 146 9.44 -6.98 4.06
N LYS A 147 10.76 -7.22 3.92
CA LYS A 147 11.49 -7.04 2.66
C LYS A 147 10.82 -7.79 1.49
N PHE A 148 10.37 -9.02 1.73
CA PHE A 148 9.73 -9.88 0.74
C PHE A 148 8.21 -9.99 0.93
N ILE A 149 7.56 -8.97 1.51
CA ILE A 149 6.11 -8.96 1.74
C ILE A 149 5.30 -9.15 0.44
N ASN A 150 5.85 -8.68 -0.69
CA ASN A 150 5.28 -8.89 -2.03
C ASN A 150 5.09 -10.37 -2.37
N GLN A 151 5.91 -11.27 -1.83
CA GLN A 151 5.83 -12.71 -2.11
C GLN A 151 4.64 -13.38 -1.40
N ARG A 152 4.03 -12.66 -0.46
CA ARG A 152 2.87 -13.11 0.28
C ARG A 152 1.56 -12.95 -0.49
N ASP A 153 1.60 -12.30 -1.65
CA ASP A 153 0.52 -12.19 -2.62
C ASP A 153 0.32 -13.49 -3.43
N ASP A 154 -0.93 -13.83 -3.76
CA ASP A 154 -1.26 -15.02 -4.53
C ASP A 154 -0.94 -14.91 -6.01
N GLN A 155 -0.86 -13.69 -6.54
CA GLN A 155 -0.47 -13.43 -7.91
C GLN A 155 1.05 -13.41 -8.10
N TYR A 156 1.82 -13.26 -7.03
CA TYR A 156 3.28 -13.08 -7.10
C TYR A 156 3.97 -14.20 -7.88
N LEU A 157 3.68 -15.45 -7.52
CA LEU A 157 4.33 -16.62 -8.11
C LEU A 157 4.08 -16.74 -9.62
N THR A 158 2.86 -16.44 -10.04
CA THR A 158 2.49 -16.44 -11.47
C THR A 158 3.23 -15.32 -12.21
N ALA A 159 3.25 -14.11 -11.64
CA ALA A 159 3.91 -12.96 -12.23
C ALA A 159 5.43 -13.16 -12.33
N ALA A 160 6.06 -13.67 -11.27
CA ALA A 160 7.51 -13.97 -11.25
C ALA A 160 7.90 -15.02 -12.29
N PHE A 161 7.08 -16.08 -12.46
CA PHE A 161 7.34 -17.09 -13.48
C PHE A 161 7.20 -16.53 -14.91
N GLN A 162 6.13 -15.78 -15.17
CA GLN A 162 5.90 -15.17 -16.47
C GLN A 162 7.01 -14.18 -16.84
N GLU A 163 7.40 -13.34 -15.88
CA GLU A 163 8.51 -12.41 -16.03
C GLU A 163 9.79 -13.12 -16.46
N GLN A 164 10.16 -14.26 -15.84
CA GLN A 164 11.34 -15.01 -16.23
C GLN A 164 11.32 -15.47 -17.70
N SER A 165 10.14 -15.88 -18.21
CA SER A 165 9.96 -16.25 -19.61
C SER A 165 10.12 -15.05 -20.54
N TYR A 166 9.42 -13.95 -20.27
CA TYR A 166 9.50 -12.74 -21.11
C TYR A 166 10.87 -12.08 -21.06
N ARG A 167 11.55 -12.17 -19.92
CA ARG A 167 12.94 -11.73 -19.76
C ARG A 167 13.85 -12.47 -20.73
N LYS A 168 13.70 -13.79 -20.85
CA LYS A 168 14.48 -14.60 -21.80
C LYS A 168 14.17 -14.21 -23.25
N GLN A 169 12.90 -14.10 -23.62
CA GLN A 169 12.49 -13.67 -24.97
C GLN A 169 13.08 -12.29 -25.31
N PHE A 170 13.10 -11.39 -24.35
CA PHE A 170 13.68 -10.07 -24.51
C PHE A 170 15.19 -10.09 -24.70
N THR A 171 15.92 -10.88 -23.91
CA THR A 171 17.37 -11.02 -24.10
C THR A 171 17.71 -11.69 -25.43
N ASP A 172 16.92 -12.68 -25.86
CA ASP A 172 17.09 -13.36 -27.15
C ASP A 172 16.83 -12.38 -28.31
N ALA A 173 15.82 -11.52 -28.21
CA ALA A 173 15.55 -10.47 -29.19
C ALA A 173 16.69 -9.44 -29.28
N LEU A 174 17.30 -9.06 -28.15
CA LEU A 174 18.49 -8.22 -28.15
C LEU A 174 19.69 -8.89 -28.85
N ASP A 175 19.85 -10.20 -28.71
CA ASP A 175 20.89 -10.96 -29.42
C ASP A 175 20.67 -11.04 -30.92
N LEU A 176 19.44 -11.32 -31.33
CA LEU A 176 19.08 -11.48 -32.72
C LEU A 176 19.05 -10.16 -33.48
N HIS A 177 18.56 -9.09 -32.85
CA HIS A 177 18.20 -7.86 -33.55
C HIS A 177 19.10 -6.65 -33.24
N VAL A 178 19.96 -6.70 -32.22
CA VAL A 178 20.88 -5.60 -31.88
C VAL A 178 22.34 -6.04 -32.08
N VAL A 179 23.15 -5.14 -32.63
CA VAL A 179 24.60 -5.34 -32.80
C VAL A 179 25.24 -5.69 -31.45
N GLU A 180 26.22 -6.59 -31.50
CA GLU A 180 26.84 -7.15 -30.30
C GLU A 180 27.47 -6.08 -29.41
N ASN A 181 27.10 -6.08 -28.13
CA ASN A 181 27.58 -5.13 -27.13
C ASN A 181 27.41 -5.71 -25.72
N LYS A 182 28.50 -5.75 -24.93
CA LYS A 182 28.52 -6.31 -23.58
C LYS A 182 27.51 -5.68 -22.61
N TRP A 183 27.10 -4.45 -22.87
CA TRP A 183 26.26 -3.65 -21.97
C TRP A 183 24.79 -3.58 -22.40
N LYS A 184 24.41 -4.14 -23.55
CA LYS A 184 23.05 -3.98 -24.12
C LYS A 184 21.97 -4.43 -23.13
N TYR A 185 22.16 -5.57 -22.46
CA TYR A 185 21.21 -6.11 -21.49
C TYR A 185 20.98 -5.18 -20.31
N ALA A 186 22.06 -4.78 -19.63
CA ALA A 186 22.00 -3.90 -18.47
C ALA A 186 21.42 -2.53 -18.85
N ARG A 187 21.79 -2.02 -20.04
CA ARG A 187 21.30 -0.75 -20.58
C ARG A 187 19.78 -0.77 -20.77
N PHE A 188 19.25 -1.71 -21.55
CA PHE A 188 17.80 -1.71 -21.81
C PHE A 188 16.97 -2.12 -20.58
N SER A 189 17.50 -2.97 -19.69
CA SER A 189 16.83 -3.26 -18.42
C SER A 189 16.69 -2.00 -17.56
N ASN A 190 17.76 -1.18 -17.50
CA ASN A 190 17.69 0.10 -16.81
C ASN A 190 16.78 1.11 -17.51
N LEU A 191 16.69 1.09 -18.84
CA LEU A 191 15.74 1.95 -19.56
C LEU A 191 14.28 1.58 -19.21
N ILE A 192 13.97 0.29 -19.07
CA ILE A 192 12.65 -0.16 -18.57
C ILE A 192 12.40 0.37 -17.16
N TYR A 193 13.35 0.20 -16.24
CA TYR A 193 13.21 0.69 -14.87
C TYR A 193 13.07 2.21 -14.81
N GLN A 194 13.84 2.96 -15.60
CA GLN A 194 13.74 4.41 -15.66
C GLN A 194 12.39 4.86 -16.24
N SER A 195 11.88 4.13 -17.24
CA SER A 195 10.55 4.39 -17.81
C SER A 195 9.45 4.22 -16.76
N ILE A 196 9.48 3.12 -16.00
CA ILE A 196 8.43 2.78 -15.03
C ILE A 196 8.62 3.57 -13.73
N PHE A 197 9.81 3.64 -13.15
CA PHE A 197 10.06 4.15 -11.78
C PHE A 197 10.79 5.49 -11.71
N LYS A 198 11.26 6.05 -12.83
CA LYS A 198 12.20 7.20 -12.86
C LYS A 198 13.55 6.93 -12.16
N GLU A 199 13.77 5.69 -11.73
CA GLU A 199 14.93 5.19 -10.98
C GLU A 199 15.58 4.06 -11.78
N ASN A 200 16.90 3.91 -11.67
CA ASN A 200 17.62 2.75 -12.21
C ASN A 200 17.77 1.62 -11.15
N ALA A 201 18.32 0.48 -11.57
CA ALA A 201 18.51 -0.69 -10.69
C ALA A 201 19.36 -0.37 -9.44
N THR A 202 20.40 0.45 -9.58
CA THR A 202 21.29 0.82 -8.47
C THR A 202 20.58 1.70 -7.45
N GLU A 203 19.75 2.64 -7.92
CA GLU A 203 18.93 3.48 -7.05
C GLU A 203 17.91 2.62 -6.29
N TYR A 204 17.17 1.77 -6.99
CA TYR A 204 16.19 0.87 -6.39
C TYR A 204 16.81 -0.06 -5.32
N ARG A 205 17.98 -0.64 -5.62
CA ARG A 205 18.74 -1.46 -4.68
C ARG A 205 19.05 -0.73 -3.37
N LYS A 206 19.38 0.57 -3.45
CA LYS A 206 19.67 1.39 -2.27
C LYS A 206 18.40 1.65 -1.45
N VAL A 207 17.26 1.91 -2.11
CA VAL A 207 15.98 2.18 -1.42
C VAL A 207 15.58 1.00 -0.52
N LEU A 208 15.74 -0.24 -1.00
CA LEU A 208 15.41 -1.45 -0.23
C LEU A 208 16.59 -2.07 0.53
N ASN A 209 17.75 -1.39 0.57
CA ASN A 209 18.97 -1.88 1.20
C ASN A 209 19.32 -3.34 0.81
N LEU A 210 19.28 -3.64 -0.50
CA LEU A 210 19.51 -4.99 -1.00
C LEU A 210 21.01 -5.29 -1.16
N ALA A 211 21.44 -6.49 -0.77
CA ALA A 211 22.83 -6.93 -0.95
C ALA A 211 23.19 -7.06 -2.44
N GLU A 212 24.46 -6.96 -2.84
CA GLU A 212 24.87 -6.94 -4.26
C GLU A 212 24.31 -8.10 -5.11
N LYS A 213 24.25 -9.31 -4.53
CA LYS A 213 23.77 -10.53 -5.20
C LYS A 213 22.26 -10.75 -5.08
N GLU A 214 21.57 -9.93 -4.31
CA GLU A 214 20.13 -10.06 -4.07
C GLU A 214 19.35 -9.56 -5.29
N SER A 215 18.32 -10.29 -5.70
CA SER A 215 17.51 -9.94 -6.87
C SER A 215 16.58 -8.77 -6.56
N ILE A 216 16.61 -7.75 -7.42
CA ILE A 216 15.66 -6.64 -7.35
C ILE A 216 14.23 -7.13 -7.67
N ARG A 217 14.09 -7.99 -8.67
CA ARG A 217 12.77 -8.45 -9.15
C ARG A 217 12.04 -9.31 -8.12
N GLU A 218 12.78 -10.02 -7.26
CA GLU A 218 12.18 -10.80 -6.18
C GLU A 218 11.46 -9.94 -5.12
N THR A 219 11.76 -8.63 -5.08
CA THR A 219 11.11 -7.66 -4.19
C THR A 219 9.96 -6.88 -4.85
N MET A 220 9.73 -7.06 -6.16
CA MET A 220 8.70 -6.33 -6.89
C MET A 220 7.32 -6.99 -6.72
N TYR A 221 6.26 -6.17 -6.62
CA TYR A 221 4.88 -6.65 -6.57
C TYR A 221 4.45 -7.26 -7.91
N ALA A 222 3.45 -8.13 -7.89
CA ALA A 222 2.98 -8.85 -9.08
C ALA A 222 2.61 -7.90 -10.24
N GLU A 223 1.92 -6.79 -9.95
CA GLU A 223 1.51 -5.82 -10.98
C GLU A 223 2.71 -5.13 -11.63
N VAL A 224 3.76 -4.91 -10.85
CA VAL A 224 5.01 -4.31 -11.32
C VAL A 224 5.78 -5.29 -12.21
N LEU A 225 5.88 -6.56 -11.79
CA LEU A 225 6.49 -7.62 -12.59
C LEU A 225 5.76 -7.79 -13.92
N ASN A 226 4.42 -7.77 -13.91
CA ASN A 226 3.61 -7.86 -15.13
C ASN A 226 3.83 -6.68 -16.07
N LEU A 227 4.01 -5.46 -15.54
CA LEU A 227 4.32 -4.30 -16.38
C LEU A 227 5.72 -4.40 -16.99
N ILE A 228 6.72 -4.84 -16.22
CA ILE A 228 8.07 -5.07 -16.73
C ILE A 228 8.05 -6.15 -17.83
N ALA A 229 7.35 -7.26 -17.60
CA ALA A 229 7.16 -8.31 -18.59
C ALA A 229 6.49 -7.78 -19.86
N SER A 230 5.51 -6.88 -19.73
CA SER A 230 4.84 -6.23 -20.87
C SER A 230 5.80 -5.35 -21.67
N TYR A 231 6.69 -4.62 -21.01
CA TYR A 231 7.76 -3.87 -21.67
C TYR A 231 8.75 -4.78 -22.38
N GLU A 232 9.18 -5.86 -21.73
CA GLU A 232 10.15 -6.81 -22.26
C GLU A 232 9.61 -7.53 -23.50
N ASN A 233 8.37 -8.01 -23.43
CA ASN A 233 7.70 -8.66 -24.55
C ASN A 233 7.40 -7.68 -25.69
N GLY A 234 6.81 -6.52 -25.37
CA GLY A 234 6.45 -5.52 -26.38
C GLY A 234 7.66 -4.96 -27.11
N PHE A 235 8.73 -4.64 -26.38
CA PHE A 235 9.93 -4.09 -26.99
C PHE A 235 10.73 -5.15 -27.77
N ALA A 236 10.70 -6.42 -27.35
CA ALA A 236 11.25 -7.52 -28.16
C ALA A 236 10.58 -7.60 -29.55
N HIS A 237 9.26 -7.43 -29.62
CA HIS A 237 8.52 -7.38 -30.88
C HIS A 237 8.95 -6.18 -31.74
N GLU A 238 9.02 -4.98 -31.15
CA GLU A 238 9.45 -3.77 -31.86
C GLU A 238 10.87 -3.90 -32.44
N LEU A 239 11.80 -4.52 -31.69
CA LEU A 239 13.15 -4.79 -32.16
C LEU A 239 13.16 -5.70 -33.39
N ALA A 240 12.34 -6.75 -33.38
CA ALA A 240 12.24 -7.70 -34.49
C ALA A 240 11.70 -7.02 -35.75
N GLU A 241 10.61 -6.26 -35.64
CA GLU A 241 10.00 -5.55 -36.76
C GLU A 241 10.94 -4.47 -37.32
N ALA A 242 11.61 -3.71 -36.46
CA ALA A 242 12.56 -2.68 -36.88
C ALA A 242 13.80 -3.28 -37.58
N ALA A 243 14.35 -4.39 -37.06
CA ALA A 243 15.47 -5.08 -37.70
C ALA A 243 15.08 -5.67 -39.07
N LYS A 244 13.87 -6.24 -39.16
CA LYS A 244 13.31 -6.74 -40.42
C LYS A 244 13.13 -5.62 -41.44
N GLY A 245 12.56 -4.48 -41.04
CA GLY A 245 12.38 -3.31 -41.90
C GLY A 245 13.70 -2.70 -42.37
N LYS A 246 14.74 -2.73 -41.51
CA LYS A 246 16.10 -2.30 -41.87
C LYS A 246 16.83 -3.30 -42.78
N GLY A 247 16.45 -4.58 -42.73
CA GLY A 247 17.19 -5.67 -43.40
C GLY A 247 18.46 -6.09 -42.66
N GLY A 248 18.56 -5.84 -41.34
CA GLY A 248 19.74 -6.17 -40.56
C GLY A 248 19.65 -5.70 -39.10
N LYS A 249 20.69 -6.00 -38.31
CA LYS A 249 20.73 -5.63 -36.88
C LYS A 249 20.72 -4.11 -36.69
N LEU A 250 20.05 -3.68 -35.63
CA LEU A 250 20.03 -2.31 -35.13
C LEU A 250 21.32 -2.03 -34.38
N THR A 251 21.88 -0.84 -34.57
CA THR A 251 22.90 -0.30 -33.67
C THR A 251 22.27 -0.02 -32.30
N LEU A 252 23.11 0.11 -31.27
CA LEU A 252 22.62 0.45 -29.93
C LEU A 252 21.82 1.76 -29.93
N GLN A 253 22.28 2.77 -30.67
CA GLN A 253 21.61 4.07 -30.77
C GLN A 253 20.25 3.98 -31.46
N GLU A 254 20.14 3.19 -32.53
CA GLU A 254 18.85 2.96 -33.22
C GLU A 254 17.85 2.25 -32.30
N ALA A 255 18.30 1.24 -31.57
CA ALA A 255 17.47 0.52 -30.60
C ALA A 255 17.08 1.41 -29.40
N GLU A 256 17.95 2.30 -28.92
CA GLU A 256 17.59 3.29 -27.90
C GLU A 256 16.56 4.31 -28.41
N ALA A 257 16.73 4.81 -29.63
CA ALA A 257 15.75 5.69 -30.26
C ALA A 257 14.40 5.00 -30.46
N LEU A 258 14.40 3.71 -30.80
CA LEU A 258 13.20 2.89 -30.86
C LEU A 258 12.55 2.75 -29.49
N PHE A 259 13.32 2.46 -28.44
CA PHE A 259 12.81 2.37 -27.08
C PHE A 259 12.15 3.67 -26.63
N ILE A 260 12.73 4.83 -26.94
CA ILE A 260 12.17 6.14 -26.60
C ILE A 260 10.78 6.33 -27.22
N ARG A 261 10.59 5.91 -28.48
CA ARG A 261 9.27 5.95 -29.13
C ARG A 261 8.30 4.96 -28.49
N PHE A 262 8.74 3.73 -28.26
CA PHE A 262 7.93 2.67 -27.65
C PHE A 262 7.40 3.09 -26.28
N GLN A 263 8.28 3.54 -25.36
CA GLN A 263 7.87 3.95 -24.02
C GLN A 263 6.96 5.19 -24.01
N GLY A 264 6.98 5.99 -25.08
CA GLY A 264 6.13 7.16 -25.25
C GLY A 264 4.68 6.82 -25.60
N HIS A 265 4.35 5.54 -25.84
CA HIS A 265 3.01 5.14 -26.23
C HIS A 265 1.99 5.41 -25.10
N PRO A 266 0.86 6.09 -25.37
CA PRO A 266 -0.12 6.48 -24.35
C PRO A 266 -0.70 5.32 -23.53
N LEU A 267 -0.76 4.11 -24.11
CA LEU A 267 -1.22 2.89 -23.42
C LEU A 267 -0.48 2.62 -22.11
N PHE A 268 0.79 3.02 -21.99
CA PHE A 268 1.58 2.76 -20.80
C PHE A 268 1.29 3.74 -19.66
N GLN A 269 0.75 4.94 -19.95
CA GLN A 269 0.53 5.98 -18.94
C GLN A 269 -0.28 5.51 -17.72
N PRO A 270 -1.48 4.91 -17.87
CA PRO A 270 -2.24 4.43 -16.72
C PRO A 270 -1.52 3.30 -15.97
N LEU A 271 -0.84 2.40 -16.69
CA LEU A 271 -0.12 1.26 -16.10
C LEU A 271 1.09 1.71 -15.28
N ILE A 272 1.86 2.66 -15.81
CA ILE A 272 2.99 3.28 -15.11
C ILE A 272 2.48 4.04 -13.88
N HIS A 273 1.39 4.81 -14.01
CA HIS A 273 0.83 5.55 -12.88
C HIS A 273 0.42 4.60 -11.74
N ASP A 274 -0.31 3.54 -12.07
CA ASP A 274 -0.72 2.50 -11.11
C ASP A 274 0.48 1.81 -10.45
N ALA A 275 1.48 1.40 -11.25
CA ALA A 275 2.70 0.76 -10.75
C ALA A 275 3.48 1.69 -9.80
N ARG A 276 3.61 2.97 -10.14
CA ARG A 276 4.29 3.98 -9.29
C ARG A 276 3.53 4.20 -7.99
N ALA A 277 2.21 4.39 -8.04
CA ALA A 277 1.39 4.62 -6.86
C ALA A 277 1.45 3.42 -5.91
N LYS A 278 1.30 2.20 -6.44
CA LYS A 278 1.39 0.96 -5.65
C LYS A 278 2.79 0.76 -5.06
N MET A 279 3.84 0.89 -5.86
CA MET A 279 5.21 0.70 -5.38
C MET A 279 5.55 1.71 -4.29
N ALA A 280 5.36 3.01 -4.54
CA ALA A 280 5.70 4.05 -3.58
C ALA A 280 4.90 3.92 -2.27
N SER A 281 3.60 3.64 -2.35
CA SER A 281 2.73 3.56 -1.17
C SER A 281 2.99 2.27 -0.37
N ARG A 282 3.09 1.12 -1.04
CA ARG A 282 3.29 -0.18 -0.37
C ARG A 282 4.70 -0.30 0.20
N ASP A 283 5.74 0.15 -0.51
CA ASP A 283 7.11 0.09 0.01
C ASP A 283 7.29 1.04 1.20
N LEU A 284 6.69 2.23 1.17
CA LEU A 284 6.69 3.10 2.35
C LEU A 284 5.92 2.47 3.51
N GLY A 285 4.70 1.99 3.29
CA GLY A 285 3.83 1.52 4.38
C GLY A 285 4.16 0.14 4.95
N PHE A 286 4.77 -0.75 4.16
CA PHE A 286 5.11 -2.11 4.61
C PHE A 286 6.60 -2.31 4.86
N ARG A 287 7.48 -1.61 4.14
CA ARG A 287 8.94 -1.80 4.20
C ARG A 287 9.68 -0.63 4.83
N ASP A 288 8.98 0.45 5.18
CA ASP A 288 9.59 1.71 5.61
C ASP A 288 10.61 2.24 4.59
N ALA A 289 10.30 2.08 3.29
CA ALA A 289 11.21 2.40 2.20
C ALA A 289 10.66 3.50 1.28
N LEU A 290 11.30 4.67 1.34
CA LEU A 290 10.90 5.85 0.56
C LEU A 290 11.61 5.91 -0.80
N HIS A 291 10.80 5.84 -1.87
CA HIS A 291 11.22 6.17 -3.23
C HIS A 291 11.11 7.67 -3.47
N GLN A 292 12.21 8.43 -3.28
CA GLN A 292 12.21 9.89 -3.41
C GLN A 292 11.66 10.37 -4.76
N LYS A 293 11.94 9.67 -5.87
CA LYS A 293 11.45 10.09 -7.20
C LYS A 293 9.97 9.76 -7.44
N LEU A 294 9.38 8.95 -6.56
CA LEU A 294 7.97 8.55 -6.61
C LEU A 294 7.14 9.15 -5.47
N GLU A 295 7.69 10.06 -4.68
CA GLU A 295 7.02 10.66 -3.52
C GLU A 295 5.65 11.27 -3.88
N ALA A 296 5.56 11.95 -5.03
CA ALA A 296 4.31 12.53 -5.53
C ALA A 296 3.22 11.51 -5.89
N TYR A 297 3.54 10.20 -5.92
CA TYR A 297 2.58 9.12 -6.17
C TYR A 297 2.13 8.41 -4.89
N ILE A 298 2.68 8.79 -3.71
CA ILE A 298 2.29 8.18 -2.44
C ILE A 298 0.81 8.47 -2.17
N GLN A 299 0.07 7.42 -1.88
CA GLN A 299 -1.34 7.44 -1.51
C GLN A 299 -1.54 6.57 -0.27
N SER A 300 -2.76 6.57 0.28
CA SER A 300 -3.10 5.61 1.32
C SER A 300 -3.25 4.21 0.74
N ILE A 301 -2.64 3.22 1.38
CA ILE A 301 -2.78 1.81 1.05
C ILE A 301 -4.24 1.38 1.29
N PRO A 302 -4.93 0.81 0.28
CA PRO A 302 -6.29 0.30 0.44
C PRO A 302 -6.37 -0.85 1.45
N GLU A 303 -7.52 -1.01 2.10
CA GLU A 303 -7.76 -2.13 3.03
C GLU A 303 -7.53 -3.50 2.38
N ALA A 304 -7.89 -3.63 1.09
CA ALA A 304 -7.68 -4.84 0.32
C ALA A 304 -6.19 -5.22 0.18
N ASP A 305 -5.27 -4.25 0.17
CA ASP A 305 -3.83 -4.54 0.14
C ASP A 305 -3.35 -5.04 1.51
N PHE A 306 -3.88 -4.52 2.62
CA PHE A 306 -3.59 -5.11 3.94
C PHE A 306 -4.09 -6.55 4.01
N ASP A 307 -5.26 -6.85 3.47
CA ASP A 307 -5.76 -8.23 3.39
C ASP A 307 -4.91 -9.12 2.51
N ARG A 308 -4.48 -8.61 1.36
CA ARG A 308 -3.62 -9.32 0.42
C ARG A 308 -2.27 -9.69 1.03
N PHE A 309 -1.66 -8.79 1.80
CA PHE A 309 -0.30 -8.96 2.30
C PHE A 309 -0.23 -9.45 3.76
N LEU A 310 -1.27 -9.24 4.57
CA LEU A 310 -1.29 -9.61 6.00
C LEU A 310 -2.46 -10.53 6.39
N GLY A 311 -3.42 -10.76 5.49
CA GLY A 311 -4.64 -11.50 5.80
C GLY A 311 -4.55 -13.00 5.68
N ASP A 312 -5.69 -13.68 5.80
CA ASP A 312 -5.72 -15.14 5.91
C ASP A 312 -5.31 -15.85 4.60
N THR A 313 -5.39 -15.16 3.46
CA THR A 313 -4.89 -15.65 2.16
C THR A 313 -3.41 -15.34 1.92
N SER A 314 -2.81 -14.54 2.81
CA SER A 314 -1.39 -14.18 2.79
C SER A 314 -0.57 -15.34 3.35
N LYS A 315 0.21 -15.97 2.48
CA LYS A 315 1.03 -17.14 2.80
C LYS A 315 2.51 -16.84 2.54
N SER A 316 3.41 -17.44 3.31
CA SER A 316 4.82 -17.39 2.99
C SER A 316 5.09 -18.05 1.62
N LEU A 317 6.22 -17.71 0.99
CA LEU A 317 6.60 -18.33 -0.28
C LEU A 317 6.72 -19.86 -0.15
N GLU A 318 7.27 -20.34 0.97
CA GLU A 318 7.43 -21.77 1.27
C GLU A 318 6.07 -22.48 1.40
N GLU A 319 5.12 -21.88 2.11
CA GLU A 319 3.75 -22.40 2.24
C GLU A 319 3.06 -22.48 0.88
N ARG A 320 3.24 -21.47 0.02
CA ARG A 320 2.67 -21.44 -1.33
C ARG A 320 3.26 -22.53 -2.23
N LEU A 321 4.57 -22.72 -2.19
CA LEU A 321 5.26 -23.73 -3.00
C LEU A 321 4.93 -25.16 -2.56
N SER A 322 4.50 -25.34 -1.31
CA SER A 322 4.04 -26.62 -0.79
C SER A 322 2.60 -26.97 -1.21
N ASP A 323 1.84 -26.02 -1.77
CA ASP A 323 0.47 -26.22 -2.22
C ASP A 323 0.42 -27.02 -3.55
N PRO A 324 -0.23 -28.20 -3.59
CA PRO A 324 -0.36 -29.00 -4.80
C PRO A 324 -1.02 -28.27 -5.98
N ALA A 325 -1.97 -27.37 -5.71
CA ALA A 325 -2.63 -26.58 -6.75
C ALA A 325 -1.65 -25.59 -7.40
N THR A 326 -0.84 -24.93 -6.59
CA THR A 326 0.24 -24.04 -7.04
C THR A 326 1.25 -24.80 -7.89
N LEU A 327 1.71 -25.97 -7.42
CA LEU A 327 2.63 -26.83 -8.18
C LEU A 327 2.05 -27.25 -9.55
N ALA A 328 0.74 -27.50 -9.63
CA ALA A 328 0.08 -27.82 -10.90
C ALA A 328 0.01 -26.63 -11.88
N VAL A 329 -0.10 -25.39 -11.38
CA VAL A 329 0.04 -24.18 -12.21
C VAL A 329 1.45 -24.08 -12.77
N PHE A 330 2.48 -24.28 -11.95
CA PHE A 330 3.88 -24.22 -12.40
C PHE A 330 4.23 -25.27 -13.45
N LYS A 331 3.73 -26.51 -13.29
CA LYS A 331 3.90 -27.54 -14.32
C LYS A 331 3.34 -27.07 -15.67
N ARG A 332 2.13 -26.52 -15.69
CA ARG A 332 1.49 -25.98 -16.91
C ARG A 332 2.24 -24.80 -17.52
N LEU A 333 2.83 -23.94 -16.69
CA LEU A 333 3.58 -22.77 -17.18
C LEU A 333 4.97 -23.16 -17.69
N LYS A 334 5.61 -24.21 -17.13
CA LYS A 334 6.88 -24.76 -17.62
C LYS A 334 6.77 -25.41 -18.99
N ASP A 335 5.60 -25.97 -19.31
CA ASP A 335 5.35 -26.68 -20.57
C ASP A 335 4.95 -25.74 -21.73
N ARG A 336 5.00 -24.41 -21.55
CA ARG A 336 4.70 -23.38 -22.57
C ARG A 336 5.96 -22.65 -23.01
#